data_AF-A0A917NTX1-F1
#
_entry.id   AF-A0A917NTX1-F1
#
_cell.length_a   1.000
_cell.length_b   1.000
_cell.length_c   1.000
_cell.angle_alpha   90.00
_cell.angle_beta   90.00
_cell.angle_gamma   90.00
#
_symmetry.space_group_name_H-M   'P 1'
#
loop_
_entity.id
_entity.type
_entity.pdbx_description
1 polymer ?
#
loop_
_entity_poly.entity_id
_entity_poly.type
_entity_poly.pdbx_seq_one_letter_code
_entity_poly.pdbx_strand_id
1 'polypeptide(L)' 'MKTFKRDYVRVSPRPDAISILQRLAEWFEDDNTIHPHSGLRMRSPPEFIAAQSATQATCPA' A
#
# COMPACT_ATOMS: atom_id res chain seq x y z
N MET A 1 7.48 -10.57 -3.25
CA MET A 1 6.10 -10.13 -2.98
C MET A 1 5.98 -9.79 -1.50
N LYS A 2 5.60 -8.56 -1.12
CA LYS A 2 5.21 -8.28 0.27
C LYS A 2 3.75 -8.69 0.38
N THR A 3 3.47 -9.63 1.27
CA THR A 3 2.11 -9.98 1.64
C THR A 3 1.55 -8.88 2.55
N PHE A 4 0.22 -8.75 2.58
CA PHE A 4 -0.47 -7.82 3.47
C PHE A 4 0.11 -7.86 4.89
N LYS A 5 0.54 -6.70 5.40
CA LYS A 5 1.28 -6.63 6.64
C LYS A 5 0.41 -7.11 7.80
N ARG A 6 0.89 -8.15 8.48
CA ARG A 6 0.30 -8.67 9.72
C ARG A 6 0.28 -7.63 10.86
N ASP A 7 1.00 -6.52 10.68
CA ASP A 7 1.07 -5.42 11.62
C ASP A 7 -0.28 -4.71 11.76
N TYR A 8 -1.07 -4.56 10.68
CA TYR A 8 -2.42 -3.98 10.75
C TYR A 8 -3.31 -4.75 11.73
N VAL A 9 -3.24 -6.09 11.70
CA VAL A 9 -3.95 -6.96 12.65
C VAL A 9 -3.41 -6.83 14.07
N ARG A 10 -2.09 -6.62 14.23
CA ARG A 10 -1.44 -6.53 15.55
C ARG A 10 -1.77 -5.23 16.27
N VAL A 11 -1.76 -4.10 15.55
CA VAL A 11 -1.90 -2.75 16.14
C VAL A 11 -3.35 -2.29 16.25
N SER A 12 -4.26 -2.93 15.51
CA SER A 12 -5.68 -2.60 15.57
C SER A 12 -6.40 -3.28 16.74
N PRO A 13 -7.44 -2.66 17.32
CA PRO A 13 -8.34 -3.34 18.26
C PRO A 13 -8.94 -4.60 17.63
N ARG A 14 -8.93 -5.70 18.37
CA ARG A 14 -9.41 -7.03 17.95
C ARG A 14 -10.57 -7.51 18.83
N PRO A 15 -11.74 -6.87 18.75
CA PRO A 15 -12.88 -7.27 19.57
C PRO A 15 -13.44 -8.65 19.16
N ASP A 16 -13.49 -8.94 17.86
CA ASP A 16 -13.97 -10.21 17.30
C ASP A 16 -13.53 -10.39 15.83
N ALA A 17 -13.77 -11.57 15.27
CA ALA A 17 -13.36 -11.93 13.91
C ALA A 17 -14.13 -11.16 12.82
N ILE A 18 -15.42 -10.88 13.02
CA ILE A 18 -16.26 -10.17 12.04
C ILE A 18 -15.76 -8.74 11.89
N SER A 19 -15.50 -8.07 13.01
CA SER A 19 -14.92 -6.71 13.04
C SER A 19 -13.58 -6.63 12.30
N ILE A 20 -12.74 -7.67 12.37
CA ILE A 20 -11.46 -7.71 11.65
C ILE A 20 -11.68 -7.92 10.15
N LEU A 21 -12.59 -8.80 9.76
CA LEU A 21 -12.90 -9.03 8.34
C LEU A 21 -13.47 -7.77 7.68
N GLN A 22 -14.28 -6.99 8.40
CA GLN A 22 -14.81 -5.72 7.90
C GLN A 22 -13.73 -4.66 7.66
N ARG A 23 -12.63 -4.71 8.42
CA ARG A 23 -11.49 -3.77 8.29
C ARG A 23 -10.49 -4.14 7.21
N LEU A 24 -10.54 -5.36 6.67
CA LEU A 24 -9.58 -5.80 5.66
C LEU A 24 -9.59 -4.90 4.42
N ALA A 25 -10.79 -4.54 3.93
CA ALA A 25 -10.92 -3.69 2.75
C ALA A 25 -10.24 -2.32 2.96
N GLU A 26 -10.48 -1.69 4.11
CA GLU A 26 -9.86 -0.42 4.48
C GLU A 26 -8.33 -0.53 4.57
N TRP A 27 -7.82 -1.59 5.21
CA TRP A 27 -6.37 -1.78 5.33
C TRP A 27 -5.68 -2.09 4.01
N PHE A 28 -6.34 -2.81 3.11
CA PHE A 28 -5.82 -3.01 1.76
C PHE A 28 -5.74 -1.70 1.00
N GLU A 29 -6.76 -0.85 1.10
CA GLU A 29 -6.76 0.46 0.46
C GLU A 29 -5.63 1.33 0.99
N ASP A 30 -5.44 1.38 2.31
CA ASP A 30 -4.37 2.13 2.96
C ASP A 30 -2.97 1.64 2.52
N ASP A 31 -2.72 0.33 2.51
CA ASP A 31 -1.44 -0.25 2.06
C ASP A 31 -1.16 0.04 0.56
N ASN A 32 -2.21 0.07 -0.25
CA ASN A 32 -2.12 0.30 -1.69
C ASN A 32 -2.05 1.77 -2.11
N THR A 33 -2.53 2.71 -1.28
CA THR A 33 -2.66 4.11 -1.72
C THR A 33 -1.88 5.09 -0.87
N ILE A 34 -1.66 4.79 0.41
CA ILE A 34 -1.08 5.72 1.38
C ILE A 34 0.26 5.21 1.91
N HIS A 35 0.38 3.91 2.20
CA HIS A 35 1.54 3.37 2.90
C HIS A 35 2.84 3.57 2.08
N PRO A 36 3.89 4.17 2.66
CA PRO A 36 5.15 4.36 1.97
C PRO A 36 5.96 3.06 1.95
N HIS A 37 6.33 2.62 0.75
CA HIS A 37 7.10 1.39 0.56
C HIS A 37 8.57 1.71 0.29
N SER A 38 9.47 1.21 1.15
CA SER A 38 10.92 1.43 0.98
C SER A 38 11.46 0.92 -0.35
N GLY A 39 10.93 -0.20 -0.86
CA GLY A 39 11.25 -0.74 -2.17
C GLY A 39 10.72 0.12 -3.34
N LEU A 40 9.75 0.99 -3.09
CA LEU A 40 9.18 1.94 -4.06
C LEU A 40 9.71 3.35 -3.85
N ARG A 41 10.89 3.50 -3.23
CA ARG A 41 11.49 4.80 -2.89
C ARG A 41 10.55 5.66 -2.02
N MET A 42 9.91 5.02 -1.04
CA MET A 42 8.98 5.64 -0.09
C MET A 42 7.69 6.20 -0.71
N ARG A 43 7.30 5.70 -1.90
CA ARG A 43 6.04 6.02 -2.56
C ARG A 43 5.01 4.92 -2.36
N SER A 44 3.74 5.25 -2.54
CA SER A 44 2.70 4.24 -2.74
C SER A 44 2.82 3.60 -4.14
N PRO A 45 2.24 2.42 -4.38
CA PRO A 45 2.25 1.79 -5.70
C PRO A 45 1.76 2.68 -6.85
N PRO A 46 0.60 3.38 -6.73
CA PRO A 46 0.14 4.29 -7.77
C PRO A 46 1.12 5.44 -8.04
N GLU A 47 1.66 6.06 -7.00
CA GLU A 47 2.64 7.14 -7.12
C GLU A 47 3.93 6.65 -7.79
N PHE A 48 4.38 5.44 -7.46
CA PHE A 48 5.55 4.84 -8.08
C PHE A 48 5.34 4.57 -9.57
N ILE A 49 4.16 4.07 -9.96
CA ILE A 49 3.79 3.86 -11.36
C ILE A 49 3.77 5.21 -12.09
N ALA A 50 3.07 6.21 -11.55
CA ALA A 50 2.97 7.54 -12.16
C ALA A 50 4.36 8.17 -12.37
N ALA A 51 5.26 8.08 -11.37
CA ALA A 51 6.62 8.59 -11.46
C ALA A 51 7.45 7.88 -12.55
N GLN A 52 7.29 6.56 -12.68
CA GLN A 52 7.98 5.79 -13.74
C GLN A 52 7.45 6.17 -15.12
N SER A 53 6.13 6.24 -15.30
CA SER A 53 5.52 6.63 -16.57
C SER A 53 5.93 8.04 -17.00
N ALA A 54 5.99 9.00 -16.07
CA ALA A 54 6.50 10.34 -16.35
C ALA A 54 7.98 10.32 -16.75
N THR A 55 8.81 9.50 -16.09
CA THR A 55 10.23 9.35 -16.46
C THR A 55 10.38 8.77 -17.87
N GLN A 56 9.59 7.74 -18.22
CA GLN A 56 9.61 7.14 -19.55
C GLN A 56 9.15 8.09 -20.66
N ALA A 57 8.18 8.97 -20.36
CA ALA A 57 7.70 9.99 -21.30
C ALA A 57 8.71 11.13 -21.53
N THR A 58 9.71 11.30 -20.67
CA THR A 58 10.66 12.43 -20.72
C THR A 58 12.02 12.06 -21.31
N CYS A 59 12.23 10.82 -21.78
CA CYS A 59 13.46 10.46 -22.48
C CYS A 59 13.50 11.14 -23.87
N PRO A 60 14.46 12.05 -24.16
CA PRO A 60 14.78 12.38 -25.54
C PRO A 60 15.49 11.18 -26.17
N ALA A 61 15.17 10.89 -27.44
CA ALA A 61 15.84 9.86 -28.23
C ALA A 61 17.33 10.15 -28.44
#